data_AF-V4ZXX3-F1
#
_entry.id   AF-V4ZXX3-F1
#
_cell.length_a   1.000
_cell.length_b   1.000
_cell.length_c   1.000
_cell.angle_alpha   90.00
_cell.angle_beta   90.00
_cell.angle_gamma   90.00
#
_symmetry.space_group_name_H-M   'P 1'
#
loop_
_entity.id
_entity.type
_entity.pdbx_description
1 polymer ?
#
loop_
_entity_poly.entity_id
_entity_poly.type
_entity_poly.pdbx_seq_one_letter_code
_entity_poly.pdbx_strand_id
1 'polypeptide(L)'
;MLLEATGWATVGAIVQALGTIPSLYAAQKDPKNRLYYGVLAAITGIAAVAYTFTALEIGTIAVGDATFYTSRYVDWLLTTPLLILYLTLLCRPGQRMYALLIGLDVALIVLGIAGIFAQGTVVSLFLFGMGCLAYVVLAYLLVAELPSRS
;
A
#
# COMPACT_ATOMS: atom_id res chain seq x y z
N MET A 1 5.21 25.90 -2.82
CA MET A 1 4.45 24.89 -2.06
C MET A 1 4.47 25.26 -0.59
N LEU A 2 3.45 24.87 0.20
CA LEU A 2 3.37 25.18 1.64
C LEU A 2 4.42 24.43 2.48
N LEU A 3 4.81 23.22 2.06
CA LEU A 3 5.87 22.41 2.66
C LEU A 3 6.65 21.67 1.56
N GLU A 4 7.88 21.29 1.87
CA GLU A 4 8.68 20.34 1.08
C GLU A 4 8.21 18.90 1.29
N ALA A 5 8.75 17.96 0.50
CA ALA A 5 8.36 16.55 0.56
C ALA A 5 8.57 15.91 1.94
N THR A 6 9.67 16.25 2.63
CA THR A 6 9.98 15.82 4.00
C THR A 6 9.02 16.41 5.03
N GLY A 7 8.59 17.67 4.83
CA GLY A 7 7.57 18.32 5.65
C GLY A 7 6.22 17.61 5.54
N TRP A 8 5.79 17.28 4.33
CA TRP A 8 4.57 16.46 4.13
C TRP A 8 4.72 15.05 4.69
N ALA A 9 5.91 14.46 4.60
CA ALA A 9 6.16 13.16 5.17
C ALA A 9 6.04 13.15 6.70
N THR A 10 6.53 14.21 7.36
CA THR A 10 6.37 14.40 8.82
C THR A 10 4.89 14.47 9.22
N VAL A 11 4.08 15.23 8.47
CA VAL A 11 2.63 15.29 8.71
C VAL A 11 2.01 13.90 8.56
N GLY A 12 2.36 13.17 7.50
CA GLY A 12 1.91 11.79 7.28
C GLY A 12 2.28 10.87 8.43
N ALA A 13 3.52 10.94 8.94
CA ALA A 13 3.98 10.12 10.06
C ALA A 13 3.13 10.34 11.32
N ILE A 14 2.86 11.61 11.66
CA ILE A 14 2.04 11.97 12.83
C ILE A 14 0.61 11.48 12.65
N VAL A 15 0.00 11.74 11.50
CA VAL A 15 -1.39 11.36 11.23
C VAL A 15 -1.57 9.84 11.29
N GLN A 16 -0.65 9.08 10.69
CA GLN A 16 -0.72 7.62 10.68
C GLN A 16 -0.44 7.01 12.06
N ALA A 17 0.48 7.58 12.83
CA ALA A 17 0.73 7.18 14.22
C ALA A 17 -0.53 7.39 15.08
N LEU A 18 -1.19 8.54 14.95
CA LEU A 18 -2.46 8.81 15.63
C LEU A 18 -3.59 7.88 15.15
N GLY A 19 -3.65 7.60 13.84
CA GLY A 19 -4.63 6.67 13.25
C GLY A 19 -4.49 5.23 13.72
N THR A 20 -3.32 4.85 14.25
CA THR A 20 -3.08 3.51 14.83
C THR A 20 -3.82 3.33 16.17
N ILE A 21 -3.98 4.41 16.94
CA ILE A 21 -4.48 4.37 18.33
C ILE A 21 -5.90 3.80 18.43
N PRO A 22 -6.91 4.26 17.66
CA PRO A 22 -8.27 3.74 17.75
C PRO A 22 -8.35 2.23 17.48
N SER A 23 -7.61 1.74 16.49
CA SER A 23 -7.57 0.33 16.13
C SER A 23 -6.95 -0.53 17.24
N LEU A 24 -5.85 -0.08 17.84
CA LEU A 24 -5.26 -0.78 19.00
C LEU A 24 -6.19 -0.80 20.21
N TYR A 25 -6.87 0.31 20.49
CA TYR A 25 -7.85 0.39 21.57
C TYR A 25 -9.02 -0.58 21.34
N ALA A 26 -9.57 -0.61 20.11
CA ALA A 26 -10.65 -1.52 19.75
C ALA A 26 -10.22 -3.00 19.84
N ALA A 27 -8.99 -3.32 19.41
CA ALA A 27 -8.43 -4.66 19.51
C ALA A 27 -8.38 -5.20 20.96
N GLN A 28 -8.23 -4.32 21.96
CA GLN A 28 -8.26 -4.69 23.38
C GLN A 28 -9.69 -4.84 23.91
N LYS A 29 -10.62 -4.00 23.45
CA LYS A 29 -12.00 -3.96 23.95
C LYS A 29 -12.90 -5.02 23.33
N ASP A 30 -12.60 -5.47 22.12
CA ASP A 30 -13.33 -6.51 21.42
C ASP A 30 -12.41 -7.65 20.97
N PRO A 31 -12.07 -8.58 21.90
CA PRO A 31 -11.21 -9.72 21.60
C PRO A 31 -11.73 -10.62 20.48
N LYS A 32 -13.05 -10.63 20.23
CA LYS A 32 -13.67 -11.48 19.20
C LYS A 32 -13.27 -11.04 17.80
N ASN A 33 -13.15 -9.72 17.58
CA ASN A 33 -12.75 -9.13 16.30
C ASN A 33 -11.31 -8.61 16.30
N ARG A 34 -10.49 -9.04 17.28
CA ARG A 34 -9.10 -8.57 17.46
C ARG A 34 -8.25 -8.66 16.20
N LEU A 35 -8.46 -9.66 15.35
CA LEU A 35 -7.74 -9.81 14.09
C LEU A 35 -8.01 -8.63 13.14
N TYR A 36 -9.27 -8.22 12.97
CA TYR A 36 -9.66 -7.11 12.09
C TYR A 36 -9.00 -5.81 12.54
N TYR A 37 -9.12 -5.49 13.82
CA TYR A 37 -8.51 -4.29 14.39
C TYR A 37 -6.98 -4.35 14.37
N GLY A 38 -6.39 -5.52 14.57
CA GLY A 38 -4.95 -5.74 14.46
C GLY A 38 -4.43 -5.45 13.05
N VAL A 39 -5.15 -5.88 12.01
CA VAL A 39 -4.80 -5.56 10.61
C VAL A 39 -4.89 -4.05 10.35
N LEU A 40 -5.94 -3.37 10.81
CA LEU A 40 -6.07 -1.91 10.67
C LEU A 40 -4.95 -1.14 11.40
N ALA A 41 -4.60 -1.59 12.60
CA ALA A 41 -3.48 -1.03 13.35
C ALA A 41 -2.14 -1.27 12.63
N ALA A 42 -1.94 -2.46 12.05
CA ALA A 42 -0.74 -2.77 11.29
C ALA A 42 -0.59 -1.87 10.05
N ILE A 43 -1.68 -1.65 9.30
CA ILE A 43 -1.68 -0.79 8.11
C ILE A 43 -1.21 0.63 8.46
N THR A 44 -1.83 1.24 9.46
CA THR A 44 -1.51 2.62 9.87
C THR A 44 -0.14 2.71 10.57
N GLY A 45 0.23 1.70 11.37
CA GLY A 45 1.53 1.63 12.03
C GLY A 45 2.70 1.48 11.06
N ILE A 46 2.58 0.60 10.06
CA ILE A 46 3.61 0.44 9.01
C ILE A 46 3.76 1.73 8.21
N ALA A 47 2.65 2.35 7.81
CA ALA A 47 2.67 3.61 7.11
C ALA A 47 3.36 4.71 7.95
N ALA A 48 3.06 4.81 9.26
CA ALA A 48 3.70 5.77 10.15
C ALA A 48 5.25 5.64 10.16
N VAL A 49 5.76 4.41 10.19
CA VAL A 49 7.20 4.14 10.12
C VAL A 49 7.77 4.54 8.76
N ALA A 50 7.11 4.19 7.66
CA ALA A 50 7.57 4.53 6.31
C ALA A 50 7.59 6.04 6.03
N TYR A 51 6.56 6.75 6.51
CA TYR A 51 6.52 8.21 6.46
C TYR A 51 7.62 8.84 7.33
N THR A 52 7.93 8.26 8.49
CA THR A 52 9.07 8.68 9.32
C THR A 52 10.39 8.52 8.57
N PHE A 53 10.62 7.38 7.90
CA PHE A 53 11.83 7.17 7.11
C PHE A 53 11.94 8.18 5.96
N THR A 54 10.82 8.47 5.30
CA THR A 54 10.76 9.49 4.23
C THR A 54 11.06 10.89 4.76
N ALA A 55 10.53 11.25 5.94
CA ALA A 55 10.77 12.54 6.60
C ALA A 55 12.25 12.71 7.00
N LEU A 56 12.90 11.61 7.40
CA LEU A 56 14.32 11.55 7.75
C LEU A 56 15.22 11.28 6.53
N GLU A 57 14.65 11.25 5.32
CA GLU A 57 15.34 10.97 4.05
C GLU A 57 16.07 9.61 3.98
N ILE A 58 15.67 8.65 4.82
CA ILE A 58 16.22 7.30 4.84
C ILE A 58 15.74 6.53 3.62
N GLY A 59 16.67 6.02 2.81
CA GLY A 59 16.36 5.23 1.62
C GLY A 59 15.86 6.06 0.43
N THR A 60 16.14 7.36 0.42
CA THR A 60 15.87 8.26 -0.72
C THR A 60 16.94 8.08 -1.80
N ILE A 61 16.52 7.88 -3.05
CA ILE A 61 17.40 7.64 -4.20
C ILE A 61 17.04 8.64 -5.30
N ALA A 62 18.01 9.40 -5.79
CA ALA A 62 17.83 10.27 -6.95
C ALA A 62 17.82 9.43 -8.25
N VAL A 63 16.84 9.67 -9.11
CA VAL A 63 16.65 8.96 -10.39
C VAL A 63 16.37 9.98 -11.49
N GLY A 64 17.43 10.49 -12.11
CA GLY A 64 17.34 11.62 -13.04
C GLY A 64 16.78 12.86 -12.32
N ASP A 65 15.74 13.46 -12.88
CA ASP A 65 15.03 14.59 -12.29
C ASP A 65 13.96 14.19 -11.25
N ALA A 66 13.81 12.89 -11.00
CA ALA A 66 12.85 12.34 -10.05
C ALA A 66 13.53 11.79 -8.79
N THR A 67 12.72 11.60 -7.74
CA THR A 67 13.17 11.02 -6.47
C THR A 67 12.38 9.74 -6.17
N PHE A 68 13.12 8.65 -5.97
CA PHE A 68 12.58 7.37 -5.52
C PHE A 68 12.70 7.24 -4.01
N TYR A 69 11.56 7.12 -3.32
CA TYR A 69 11.51 6.91 -1.87
C TYR A 69 11.31 5.43 -1.58
N THR A 70 12.36 4.71 -1.22
CA THR A 70 12.30 3.25 -1.00
C THR A 70 11.25 2.88 0.07
N SER A 71 11.18 3.66 1.15
CA SER A 71 10.20 3.54 2.23
C SER A 71 8.76 3.48 1.72
N ARG A 72 8.39 4.28 0.71
CA ARG A 72 7.04 4.31 0.11
C ARG A 72 6.68 2.99 -0.56
N TYR A 73 7.59 2.42 -1.33
CA TYR A 73 7.32 1.19 -2.05
C TYR A 73 7.32 -0.03 -1.13
N VAL A 74 8.14 -0.01 -0.07
CA VAL A 74 8.10 -1.01 1.01
C VAL A 74 6.79 -0.91 1.79
N ASP A 75 6.33 0.30 2.13
CA ASP A 75 5.02 0.54 2.73
C ASP A 75 3.92 -0.11 1.88
N TRP A 76 3.83 0.27 0.60
CA TRP A 76 2.80 -0.26 -0.29
C TRP A 76 2.84 -1.79 -0.38
N LEU A 77 4.01 -2.40 -0.56
CA LEU A 77 4.16 -3.86 -0.60
C LEU A 77 3.71 -4.58 0.68
N LEU A 78 3.54 -3.87 1.79
CA LEU A 78 3.05 -4.42 3.05
C LEU A 78 1.59 -4.02 3.31
N THR A 79 1.23 -2.74 3.12
CA THR A 79 -0.06 -2.20 3.52
C THR A 79 -1.16 -2.45 2.50
N THR A 80 -0.89 -2.46 1.19
CA THR A 80 -1.92 -2.78 0.20
C THR A 80 -2.34 -4.26 0.22
N PRO A 81 -1.43 -5.25 0.40
CA PRO A 81 -1.83 -6.62 0.67
C PRO A 81 -2.65 -6.76 1.96
N LEU A 82 -2.32 -6.00 3.01
CA LEU A 82 -3.09 -6.01 4.26
C LEU A 82 -4.47 -5.40 4.11
N LEU A 83 -4.63 -4.35 3.29
CA LEU A 83 -5.94 -3.78 2.94
C LEU A 83 -6.79 -4.80 2.19
N ILE A 84 -6.22 -5.49 1.21
CA ILE A 84 -6.89 -6.58 0.50
C ILE A 84 -7.25 -7.72 1.46
N LEU A 85 -6.33 -8.11 2.34
CA LEU A 85 -6.57 -9.12 3.37
C LEU A 85 -7.77 -8.71 4.24
N TYR A 86 -7.82 -7.46 4.69
CA TYR A 86 -8.94 -6.95 5.48
C TYR A 86 -10.29 -7.13 4.76
N LEU A 87 -10.37 -6.78 3.47
CA LEU A 87 -11.57 -7.00 2.66
C LEU A 87 -11.90 -8.49 2.52
N THR A 88 -10.89 -9.33 2.31
CA THR A 88 -11.10 -10.78 2.17
C THR A 88 -11.50 -11.45 3.48
N LEU A 89 -11.13 -10.92 4.65
CA LEU A 89 -11.64 -11.40 5.94
C LEU A 89 -13.15 -11.22 6.06
N LEU A 90 -13.69 -10.17 5.44
CA LEU A 90 -15.12 -9.87 5.42
C LEU A 90 -15.88 -10.74 4.41
N CYS A 91 -15.36 -10.89 3.18
CA CYS A 91 -16.04 -11.63 2.10
C CYS A 91 -15.71 -13.13 2.07
N ARG A 92 -14.65 -13.57 2.74
CA ARG A 92 -14.17 -14.96 2.81
C ARG A 92 -14.08 -15.69 1.46
N PRO A 93 -13.43 -15.10 0.44
CA PRO A 93 -13.34 -15.71 -0.87
C PRO A 93 -12.45 -16.97 -0.85
N GLY A 94 -12.55 -17.80 -1.89
CA GLY A 94 -11.66 -18.96 -2.06
C GLY A 94 -10.19 -18.57 -2.29
N GLN A 95 -9.27 -19.49 -2.00
CA GLN A 95 -7.81 -19.26 -2.06
C GLN A 95 -7.30 -18.73 -3.40
N ARG A 96 -7.91 -19.14 -4.52
CA ARG A 96 -7.53 -18.66 -5.86
C ARG A 96 -7.76 -17.15 -6.02
N MET A 97 -8.88 -16.65 -5.51
CA MET A 97 -9.20 -15.22 -5.57
C MET A 97 -8.23 -14.42 -4.68
N TYR A 98 -7.95 -14.93 -3.48
CA TYR A 98 -6.96 -14.33 -2.59
C TYR A 98 -5.59 -14.21 -3.27
N ALA A 99 -5.08 -15.30 -3.85
CA ALA A 99 -3.80 -15.29 -4.56
C ALA A 99 -3.78 -14.33 -5.75
N LEU A 100 -4.88 -14.24 -6.50
CA LEU A 100 -5.00 -13.33 -7.65
C LEU A 100 -4.97 -11.86 -7.22
N LEU A 101 -5.72 -11.49 -6.18
CA LEU A 101 -5.75 -10.13 -5.65
C LEU A 101 -4.36 -9.70 -5.16
N ILE A 102 -3.71 -10.52 -4.33
CA ILE A 102 -2.36 -10.22 -3.82
C ILE A 102 -1.32 -10.21 -4.94
N GLY A 103 -1.41 -11.14 -5.90
CA GLY A 103 -0.48 -11.22 -7.02
C GLY A 103 -0.55 -9.98 -7.93
N LEU A 104 -1.76 -9.52 -8.25
CA LEU A 104 -1.97 -8.29 -9.02
C LEU A 104 -1.49 -7.06 -8.26
N ASP A 105 -1.75 -7.01 -6.94
CA ASP A 105 -1.30 -5.95 -6.05
C ASP A 105 0.23 -5.81 -6.01
N VAL A 106 0.94 -6.92 -5.81
CA VAL A 106 2.40 -6.92 -5.82
C VAL A 106 2.94 -6.58 -7.22
N ALA A 107 2.33 -7.13 -8.28
CA ALA A 107 2.76 -6.87 -9.65
C ALA A 107 2.66 -5.38 -10.02
N LEU A 108 1.59 -4.68 -9.65
CA LEU A 108 1.44 -3.25 -9.98
C LEU A 108 2.52 -2.40 -9.30
N ILE A 109 2.90 -2.73 -8.06
CA ILE A 109 3.93 -2.01 -7.32
C ILE A 109 5.31 -2.28 -7.92
N VAL A 110 5.63 -3.55 -8.21
CA VAL A 110 6.89 -3.94 -8.83
C VAL A 110 7.05 -3.32 -10.22
N LEU A 111 5.99 -3.26 -11.02
CA LEU A 111 5.99 -2.59 -12.32
C LEU A 111 6.23 -1.07 -12.18
N GLY A 112 5.66 -0.43 -11.16
CA GLY A 112 5.95 0.97 -10.84
C GLY A 112 7.41 1.22 -10.46
N ILE A 113 7.99 0.35 -9.62
CA ILE A 113 9.42 0.40 -9.28
C ILE A 113 10.26 0.19 -10.55
N ALA A 114 9.96 -0.80 -11.37
CA ALA A 114 10.70 -1.03 -12.61
C ALA A 114 10.59 0.18 -13.56
N GLY A 115 9.41 0.80 -13.63
CA GLY A 115 9.14 1.95 -14.49
C GLY A 115 9.98 3.19 -14.17
N ILE A 116 10.25 3.49 -12.90
CA ILE A 116 11.07 4.65 -12.53
C ILE A 116 12.56 4.43 -12.83
N PHE A 117 13.04 3.19 -12.73
CA PHE A 117 14.44 2.83 -13.02
C PHE A 117 14.67 2.42 -14.48
N ALA A 118 13.63 2.38 -15.31
CA ALA A 118 13.74 2.01 -16.71
C ALA A 118 14.52 3.05 -17.52
N GLN A 119 15.37 2.58 -18.43
CA GLN A 119 16.07 3.44 -19.36
C GLN A 119 15.17 3.76 -20.56
N GLY A 120 14.92 5.05 -20.78
CA GLY A 120 14.14 5.54 -21.91
C GLY A 120 12.63 5.56 -21.67
N THR A 121 12.00 6.62 -22.18
CA THR A 121 10.58 6.93 -21.94
C THR A 121 9.63 5.83 -22.40
N VAL A 122 9.92 5.15 -23.51
CA VAL A 122 9.05 4.10 -24.06
C VAL A 122 8.92 2.91 -23.10
N VAL A 123 10.04 2.45 -22.54
CA VAL A 123 10.04 1.31 -21.60
C VAL A 123 9.37 1.70 -20.29
N SER A 124 9.66 2.90 -19.78
CA SER A 124 9.03 3.42 -18.56
C SER A 124 7.50 3.50 -18.70
N LEU A 125 7.01 4.06 -19.82
CA LEU A 125 5.58 4.17 -20.10
C LEU A 125 4.92 2.81 -20.33
N PHE A 126 5.62 1.87 -20.96
CA PHE A 126 5.11 0.51 -21.13
C PHE A 126 4.91 -0.19 -19.77
N LEU A 127 5.90 -0.12 -18.88
CA LEU A 127 5.81 -0.68 -17.53
C LEU A 127 4.71 -0.01 -16.70
N PHE A 128 4.60 1.32 -16.79
CA PHE A 128 3.50 2.07 -16.19
C PHE A 128 2.14 1.59 -16.72
N GLY A 129 2.00 1.44 -18.05
CA GLY A 129 0.78 0.95 -18.68
C GLY A 129 0.38 -0.46 -18.23
N MET A 130 1.36 -1.36 -18.07
CA MET A 130 1.14 -2.69 -17.51
C MET A 130 0.69 -2.63 -16.04
N GLY A 131 1.25 -1.71 -15.26
CA GLY A 131 0.80 -1.44 -13.88
C GLY A 131 -0.64 -0.93 -13.83
N CYS A 132 -1.01 -0.02 -14.73
CA CYS A 132 -2.40 0.45 -14.87
C CYS A 132 -3.35 -0.68 -15.24
N LEU A 133 -2.95 -1.56 -16.17
CA LEU A 133 -3.76 -2.73 -16.53
C LEU A 133 -3.96 -3.66 -15.32
N ALA A 134 -2.89 -3.96 -14.58
CA ALA A 134 -2.98 -4.76 -13.36
C ALA A 134 -3.92 -4.12 -12.32
N TYR A 135 -3.84 -2.79 -12.14
CA TYR A 135 -4.73 -2.05 -11.25
C TYR A 135 -6.20 -2.11 -11.71
N VAL A 136 -6.49 -1.95 -13.00
CA VAL A 136 -7.86 -2.05 -13.52
C VAL A 136 -8.46 -3.44 -13.27
N VAL A 137 -7.67 -4.50 -13.50
CA VAL A 137 -8.10 -5.87 -13.20
C VAL A 137 -8.30 -6.05 -11.70
N LEU A 138 -7.37 -5.59 -10.86
CA LEU A 138 -7.49 -5.65 -9.40
C LEU A 138 -8.76 -4.92 -8.92
N ALA A 139 -9.02 -3.71 -9.40
CA ALA A 139 -10.18 -2.91 -9.06
C ALA A 139 -11.50 -3.60 -9.49
N TYR A 140 -11.53 -4.17 -10.70
CA TYR A 140 -12.68 -4.97 -11.15
C TYR A 140 -12.94 -6.15 -10.23
N LEU A 141 -11.90 -6.91 -9.87
CA LEU A 141 -12.05 -8.05 -8.97
C LEU A 141 -12.53 -7.64 -7.58
N LEU A 142 -12.06 -6.51 -7.05
CA LEU A 142 -12.48 -5.99 -5.74
C LEU A 142 -13.93 -5.47 -5.74
N VAL A 143 -14.37 -4.81 -6.80
CA VAL A 143 -15.68 -4.14 -6.85
C VAL A 143 -16.79 -5.06 -7.37
N ALA A 144 -16.52 -5.88 -8.38
CA ALA A 144 -17.54 -6.69 -9.04
C ALA A 144 -17.56 -8.14 -8.55
N GLU A 145 -16.39 -8.80 -8.46
CA GLU A 145 -16.31 -10.24 -8.23
C GLU A 145 -16.19 -10.64 -6.75
N LEU A 146 -15.48 -9.86 -5.94
CA LEU A 146 -15.30 -10.14 -4.52
C LEU A 146 -16.65 -10.10 -3.77
N PRO A 147 -17.53 -9.10 -3.98
CA PRO A 147 -18.83 -9.05 -3.31
C PRO A 147 -19.82 -10.10 -3.82
N SER A 148 -19.71 -10.55 -5.08
CA SER A 148 -20.61 -11.60 -5.61
C SER A 148 -20.31 -13.00 -5.06
N ARG A 149 -19.24 -13.14 -4.27
CA ARG A 149 -18.77 -14.42 -3.71
C ARG A 149 -18.93 -14.53 -2.20
N SER A 150 -19.53 -13.53 -1.55
CA SER A 150 -19.81 -13.52 -0.11
C SER A 150 -21.09 -14.24 0.25
#